data_AF-A0A534JRP4-F1
#
_entry.id   AF-A0A534JRP4-F1
#
_cell.length_a   1.000
_cell.length_b   1.000
_cell.length_c   1.000
_cell.angle_alpha   90.00
_cell.angle_beta   90.00
_cell.angle_gamma   90.00
#
_symmetry.space_group_name_H-M   'P 1'
#
loop_
_entity.id
_entity.type
_entity.pdbx_description
1 polymer ?
#
loop_
_entity_poly.entity_id
_entity_poly.type
_entity_poly.pdbx_seq_one_letter_code
_entity_poly.pdbx_strand_id
1 'polypeptide(L)'
;MPLADYLRIGAQLPGGFELIILLIIIAILLLFGPQKLPELARSLGKAWGELRRGRMEIERQIRDEFGAQDTKDFGTRLRDSARELGIDTVGKRDSDLRLEVARRIDTAPDDKVILVSRLLNATEAGANLSRLRELIIKTLGT
;
A
#
# COMPACT_ATOMS: atom_id res chain seq x y z
N MET A 1 -52.33 15.17 -8.69
CA MET A 1 -51.78 13.90 -8.19
C MET A 1 -50.26 14.05 -8.03
N PRO A 2 -49.69 13.69 -6.87
CA PRO A 2 -48.26 13.79 -6.60
C PRO A 2 -47.45 12.78 -7.43
N LEU A 3 -46.21 13.14 -7.81
CA LEU A 3 -45.30 12.30 -8.59
C LEU A 3 -45.03 10.93 -7.93
N ALA A 4 -45.14 10.87 -6.60
CA ALA A 4 -45.01 9.64 -5.82
C ALA A 4 -46.08 8.58 -6.13
N ASP A 5 -47.27 8.98 -6.56
CA ASP A 5 -48.35 8.04 -6.86
C ASP A 5 -48.12 7.29 -8.18
N TYR A 6 -47.45 7.92 -9.16
CA TYR A 6 -47.06 7.25 -10.40
C TYR A 6 -45.99 6.17 -10.17
N LEU A 7 -45.06 6.42 -9.25
CA LEU A 7 -44.05 5.45 -8.83
C LEU A 7 -44.68 4.24 -8.12
N ARG A 8 -45.73 4.45 -7.31
CA ARG A 8 -46.46 3.38 -6.64
C ARG A 8 -47.33 2.54 -7.59
N ILE A 9 -47.95 3.17 -8.58
CA ILE A 9 -48.72 2.47 -9.62
C ILE A 9 -47.80 1.62 -10.50
N GLY A 10 -46.60 2.14 -10.84
CA GLY A 10 -45.57 1.35 -11.53
C GLY A 10 -45.07 0.17 -10.67
N ALA A 11 -44.77 0.37 -9.39
CA ALA A 11 -44.24 -0.69 -8.52
C ALA A 11 -45.23 -1.82 -8.21
N GLN A 12 -46.55 -1.57 -8.31
CA GLN A 12 -47.59 -2.57 -8.02
C GLN A 12 -47.95 -3.45 -9.23
N LEU A 13 -47.54 -3.06 -10.44
CA LEU A 13 -47.71 -3.85 -11.66
C LEU A 13 -46.52 -4.80 -11.82
N PRO A 14 -46.74 -6.12 -12.01
CA PRO A 14 -45.65 -7.02 -12.36
C PRO A 14 -45.00 -6.53 -13.66
N GLY A 15 -43.74 -6.10 -13.59
CA GLY A 15 -43.02 -5.53 -14.73
C GLY A 15 -42.85 -3.99 -14.75
N GLY A 16 -43.34 -3.25 -13.74
CA GLY A 16 -43.31 -1.79 -13.81
C GLY A 16 -41.94 -1.15 -13.61
N PHE A 17 -41.02 -1.79 -12.88
CA PHE A 17 -39.63 -1.34 -12.81
C PHE A 17 -38.91 -1.50 -14.16
N GLU A 18 -39.19 -2.59 -14.87
CA GLU A 18 -38.67 -2.92 -16.19
C GLU A 18 -39.13 -1.88 -17.22
N LEU A 19 -40.39 -1.45 -17.16
CA LEU A 19 -40.92 -0.37 -18.00
C LEU A 19 -40.24 0.98 -17.74
N ILE A 20 -39.99 1.33 -16.47
CA ILE A 20 -39.29 2.57 -16.11
C ILE A 20 -37.86 2.55 -16.65
N ILE A 21 -37.14 1.44 -16.47
CA ILE A 21 -35.77 1.28 -17.00
C ILE A 21 -35.77 1.38 -18.52
N LEU A 22 -36.72 0.75 -19.20
CA LEU A 22 -36.86 0.80 -20.65
C LEU A 22 -37.11 2.24 -21.14
N LEU A 23 -38.00 2.98 -20.50
CA LEU A 23 -38.27 4.38 -20.84
C LEU A 23 -37.03 5.27 -20.68
N ILE A 24 -36.24 5.06 -19.62
CA ILE A 24 -34.98 5.78 -19.41
C ILE A 24 -33.97 5.46 -20.52
N ILE A 25 -33.81 4.19 -20.86
CA ILE A 25 -32.91 3.76 -21.95
C ILE A 25 -33.36 4.39 -23.26
N ILE A 26 -34.65 4.31 -23.61
CA ILE A 26 -35.19 4.92 -24.84
C ILE A 26 -34.98 6.43 -24.85
N ALA A 27 -35.24 7.13 -23.74
CA ALA A 27 -35.00 8.56 -23.65
C ALA A 27 -33.52 8.88 -23.93
N ILE A 28 -32.57 8.18 -23.29
CA ILE A 28 -31.14 8.36 -23.53
C ILE A 28 -30.78 8.08 -25.00
N LEU A 29 -31.34 7.03 -25.59
CA LEU A 29 -31.13 6.68 -27.00
C LEU A 29 -31.71 7.73 -27.97
N LEU A 30 -32.82 8.40 -27.62
CA LEU A 30 -33.38 9.46 -28.44
C LEU A 30 -32.59 10.77 -28.33
N LEU A 31 -32.13 11.12 -27.13
CA LEU A 31 -31.33 12.33 -26.91
C LEU A 31 -29.93 12.22 -27.53
N PHE A 32 -29.26 11.07 -27.31
CA PHE A 32 -27.85 10.90 -27.68
C PHE A 32 -27.65 9.99 -28.89
N GLY A 33 -28.63 9.19 -29.27
CA GLY A 33 -28.50 8.21 -30.35
C GLY A 33 -27.92 6.87 -29.86
N PRO A 34 -28.32 5.73 -30.48
CA PRO A 34 -27.85 4.40 -30.10
C PRO A 34 -26.35 4.18 -30.31
N GLN A 35 -25.71 4.96 -31.18
CA GLN A 35 -24.29 4.85 -31.45
C GLN A 35 -23.42 5.52 -30.38
N LYS A 36 -23.95 6.44 -29.57
CA LYS A 36 -23.16 7.18 -28.57
C LYS A 36 -22.87 6.41 -27.30
N LEU A 37 -23.80 5.56 -26.85
CA LEU A 37 -23.56 4.67 -25.69
C LEU A 37 -22.33 3.77 -25.86
N PRO A 38 -22.18 2.99 -26.97
CA PRO A 38 -21.00 2.16 -27.16
C PRO A 38 -19.73 2.97 -27.39
N GLU A 39 -19.82 4.15 -28.01
CA GLU A 39 -18.68 5.06 -28.21
C GLU A 39 -18.15 5.60 -26.88
N LEU A 40 -19.04 6.05 -25.99
CA LEU A 40 -18.72 6.48 -24.63
C LEU A 40 -18.14 5.35 -23.77
N ALA A 41 -18.73 4.15 -23.83
CA ALA A 41 -18.21 2.99 -23.11
C ALA A 41 -16.78 2.64 -23.55
N ARG A 42 -16.48 2.73 -24.86
CA ARG A 42 -15.14 2.50 -25.40
C ARG A 42 -14.14 3.57 -24.98
N SER A 43 -14.50 4.87 -25.05
CA SER A 43 -13.59 5.96 -24.67
C SER A 43 -13.30 5.97 -23.17
N LEU A 44 -14.34 5.77 -22.35
CA LEU A 44 -14.21 5.59 -20.90
C LEU A 44 -13.35 4.36 -20.60
N GLY A 45 -13.62 3.21 -21.22
CA GLY A 45 -12.83 1.99 -21.01
C GLY A 45 -11.35 2.17 -21.34
N LYS A 46 -11.03 2.90 -22.42
CA LYS A 46 -9.64 3.27 -22.77
C LYS A 46 -9.02 4.17 -21.70
N ALA A 47 -9.71 5.24 -21.29
CA ALA A 47 -9.24 6.16 -20.26
C ALA A 47 -9.01 5.45 -18.91
N TRP A 48 -9.92 4.57 -18.49
CA TRP A 48 -9.76 3.72 -17.30
C TRP A 48 -8.57 2.77 -17.43
N GLY A 49 -8.36 2.18 -18.62
CA GLY A 49 -7.23 1.31 -18.90
C GLY A 49 -5.88 2.04 -18.83
N GLU A 50 -5.79 3.22 -19.44
CA GLU A 50 -4.59 4.07 -19.40
C GLU A 50 -4.32 4.59 -17.99
N LEU A 51 -5.36 5.01 -17.25
CA LEU A 51 -5.22 5.43 -15.85
C LEU A 51 -4.71 4.28 -14.97
N ARG A 52 -5.22 3.06 -15.14
CA ARG A 52 -4.75 1.89 -14.38
C ARG A 52 -3.29 1.58 -14.67
N ARG A 53 -2.88 1.65 -15.94
CA ARG A 53 -1.47 1.47 -16.34
C ARG A 53 -0.57 2.57 -15.77
N GLY A 54 -1.00 3.82 -15.87
CA GLY A 54 -0.28 4.97 -15.30
C GLY A 54 -0.11 4.84 -13.79
N ARG A 55 -1.14 4.41 -13.06
CA ARG A 55 -1.05 4.14 -11.62
C ARG A 55 -0.02 3.05 -11.28
N MET A 56 -0.03 1.93 -12.01
CA MET A 56 0.95 0.85 -11.79
C MET A 56 2.38 1.29 -12.07
N GLU A 57 2.57 2.10 -13.10
CA GLU A 57 3.89 2.64 -13.44
C GLU A 57 4.38 3.62 -12.36
N ILE A 58 3.51 4.50 -11.85
CA ILE A 58 3.83 5.41 -10.74
C ILE A 58 4.18 4.62 -9.46
N GLU A 59 3.39 3.62 -9.11
CA GLU A 59 3.67 2.77 -7.94
C GLU A 59 5.02 2.06 -8.08
N ARG A 60 5.36 1.62 -9.30
CA ARG A 60 6.65 0.99 -9.60
C ARG A 60 7.79 1.98 -9.48
N GLN A 61 7.67 3.17 -10.06
CA GLN A 61 8.68 4.22 -9.97
C GLN A 61 8.90 4.65 -8.51
N ILE A 62 7.84 4.85 -7.72
CA ILE A 62 7.96 5.17 -6.29
C ILE A 62 8.67 4.04 -5.53
N ARG A 63 8.33 2.78 -5.82
CA ARG A 63 8.98 1.63 -5.18
C ARG A 63 10.45 1.50 -5.57
N ASP A 64 10.78 1.76 -6.82
CA ASP A 64 12.13 1.62 -7.35
C ASP A 64 13.03 2.80 -6.89
N GLU A 65 12.51 4.02 -6.84
CA GLU A 65 13.25 5.21 -6.39
C GLU A 65 13.40 5.26 -4.87
N PHE A 66 12.31 5.06 -4.11
CA PHE A 66 12.34 5.20 -2.65
C PHE A 66 12.55 3.85 -1.95
N GLY A 67 11.81 2.81 -2.35
CA GLY A 67 11.84 1.52 -1.68
C GLY A 67 13.12 0.70 -1.92
N ALA A 68 13.68 0.73 -3.12
CA ALA A 68 14.87 -0.07 -3.44
C ALA A 68 16.14 0.50 -2.80
N GLN A 69 16.24 1.82 -2.69
CA GLN A 69 17.38 2.48 -2.04
C GLN A 69 17.34 2.27 -0.52
N ASP A 70 16.20 2.50 0.12
CA ASP A 70 16.03 2.28 1.57
C ASP A 70 16.27 0.81 1.95
N THR A 71 15.81 -0.14 1.14
CA THR A 71 16.02 -1.59 1.40
C THR A 71 17.51 -1.97 1.34
N LYS A 72 18.25 -1.45 0.36
CA LYS A 72 19.70 -1.73 0.23
C LYS A 72 20.50 -1.07 1.35
N ASP A 73 20.18 0.17 1.68
CA ASP A 73 20.86 0.90 2.75
C ASP A 73 20.57 0.26 4.11
N PHE A 74 19.33 -0.18 4.34
CA PHE A 74 18.97 -0.93 5.54
C PHE A 74 19.71 -2.27 5.63
N GLY A 75 19.79 -3.03 4.53
CA GLY A 75 20.54 -4.29 4.48
C GLY A 75 22.03 -4.10 4.81
N THR A 76 22.62 -2.99 4.34
CA THR A 76 24.02 -2.63 4.66
C THR A 76 24.18 -2.31 6.15
N ARG A 77 23.34 -1.43 6.69
CA ARG A 77 23.33 -1.06 8.11
C ARG A 77 23.07 -2.24 9.04
N LEU A 78 22.19 -3.15 8.64
CA LEU A 78 21.89 -4.39 9.36
C LEU A 78 23.12 -5.29 9.45
N ARG A 79 23.88 -5.43 8.36
CA ARG A 79 25.12 -6.21 8.34
C ARG A 79 26.20 -5.58 9.22
N ASP A 80 26.33 -4.26 9.19
CA ASP A 80 27.29 -3.56 10.06
C ASP A 80 26.91 -3.70 11.54
N SER A 81 25.62 -3.58 11.86
CA SER A 81 25.10 -3.85 13.21
C SER A 81 25.35 -5.28 13.66
N ALA A 82 25.17 -6.26 12.77
CA ALA A 82 25.42 -7.66 13.05
C ALA A 82 26.91 -7.92 13.36
N ARG A 83 27.82 -7.30 12.59
CA ARG A 83 29.28 -7.39 12.85
C ARG A 83 29.65 -6.83 14.21
N GLU A 84 29.06 -5.70 14.60
CA GLU A 84 29.32 -5.08 15.91
C GLU A 84 28.92 -6.01 17.08
N LEU A 85 27.83 -6.77 16.88
CA LEU A 85 27.37 -7.79 17.82
C LEU A 85 28.12 -9.13 17.73
N GLY A 86 29.14 -9.22 16.86
CA GLY A 86 29.93 -10.44 16.64
C GLY A 86 29.12 -11.57 16.00
N ILE A 87 28.16 -11.22 15.13
CA ILE A 87 27.37 -12.16 14.34
C ILE A 87 28.04 -12.36 12.98
N ASP A 88 28.18 -13.62 12.56
CA ASP A 88 28.64 -13.92 11.20
C ASP A 88 27.57 -13.49 10.18
N THR A 89 28.00 -12.68 9.20
CA THR A 89 27.14 -12.08 8.17
C THR A 89 27.25 -12.75 6.82
N VAL A 90 28.28 -13.58 6.61
CA VAL A 90 28.59 -14.15 5.28
C VAL A 90 27.57 -15.23 4.94
N GLY A 91 26.97 -15.14 3.75
CA GLY A 91 26.03 -16.14 3.24
C GLY A 91 24.66 -16.18 3.94
N LYS A 92 24.40 -15.30 4.91
CA LYS A 92 23.09 -15.23 5.58
C LYS A 92 22.12 -14.31 4.84
N ARG A 93 20.84 -14.64 4.92
CA ARG A 93 19.77 -13.78 4.44
C ARG A 93 19.51 -12.67 5.44
N ASP A 94 19.09 -11.51 4.95
CA ASP A 94 18.80 -10.36 5.81
C ASP A 94 17.69 -10.66 6.84
N SER A 95 16.72 -11.52 6.51
CA SER A 95 15.69 -11.99 7.46
C SER A 95 16.30 -12.76 8.65
N ASP A 96 17.30 -13.60 8.38
CA ASP A 96 17.96 -14.41 9.39
C ASP A 96 18.85 -13.51 10.28
N LEU A 97 19.51 -12.52 9.67
CA LEU A 97 20.29 -11.50 10.38
C LEU A 97 19.41 -10.62 11.27
N ARG A 98 18.22 -10.19 10.82
CA ARG A 98 17.29 -9.40 11.65
C ARG A 98 16.92 -10.14 12.93
N LEU A 99 16.59 -11.43 12.82
CA LEU A 99 16.25 -12.26 13.96
C LEU A 99 17.44 -12.43 14.93
N GLU A 100 18.64 -12.61 14.39
CA GLU A 100 19.83 -12.81 15.20
C GLU A 100 20.29 -11.52 15.90
N VAL A 101 20.24 -10.38 15.21
CA VAL A 101 20.50 -9.05 15.79
C VAL A 101 19.46 -8.76 16.87
N ALA A 102 18.18 -8.99 16.62
CA ALA A 102 17.12 -8.78 17.61
C ALA A 102 17.28 -9.67 18.85
N ARG A 103 17.79 -10.89 18.71
CA ARG A 103 18.05 -11.78 19.85
C ARG A 103 19.31 -11.37 20.63
N ARG A 104 20.38 -10.98 19.94
CA ARG A 104 21.63 -10.57 20.59
C ARG A 104 21.55 -9.21 21.25
N ILE A 105 20.73 -8.29 20.72
CA ILE A 105 20.63 -6.94 21.26
C ILE A 105 20.09 -6.94 22.69
N ASP A 106 19.28 -7.91 23.09
CA ASP A 106 18.74 -8.03 24.46
C ASP A 106 19.80 -8.34 25.51
N THR A 107 20.91 -8.98 25.14
CA THR A 107 22.01 -9.33 26.04
C THR A 107 23.28 -8.55 25.76
N ALA A 108 23.23 -7.64 24.77
CA ALA A 108 24.38 -6.84 24.37
C ALA A 108 24.79 -5.84 25.47
N PRO A 109 26.09 -5.56 25.61
CA PRO A 109 26.62 -4.45 26.39
C PRO A 109 26.04 -3.09 25.96
N ASP A 110 26.00 -2.15 26.90
CA ASP A 110 25.31 -0.88 26.74
C ASP A 110 25.90 0.01 25.63
N ASP A 111 27.22 -0.01 25.49
CA ASP A 111 27.98 0.63 24.42
C ASP A 111 27.56 0.09 23.05
N LYS A 112 27.40 -1.23 22.91
CA LYS A 112 26.98 -1.85 21.65
C LYS A 112 25.54 -1.49 21.28
N VAL A 113 24.65 -1.41 22.27
CA VAL A 113 23.25 -0.99 22.04
C VAL A 113 23.18 0.42 21.46
N ILE A 114 24.01 1.34 21.98
CA ILE A 114 24.08 2.71 21.48
C ILE A 114 24.67 2.77 20.06
N LEU A 115 25.67 1.93 19.76
CA LEU A 115 26.25 1.88 18.41
C LEU A 115 25.25 1.32 17.39
N VAL A 116 24.62 0.19 17.70
CA VAL A 116 23.63 -0.46 16.82
C VAL A 116 22.42 0.44 16.60
N SER A 117 21.95 1.16 17.62
CA SER A 117 20.82 2.08 17.44
C SER A 117 21.13 3.18 16.43
N ARG A 118 22.35 3.75 16.46
CA ARG A 118 22.80 4.74 15.48
C ARG A 118 22.92 4.15 14.08
N LEU A 119 23.49 2.96 13.96
CA LEU A 119 23.66 2.29 12.66
C LEU A 119 22.30 2.00 12.00
N LEU A 120 21.30 1.58 12.77
CA LEU A 120 19.95 1.28 12.27
C LEU A 120 19.02 2.51 12.20
N ASN A 121 19.51 3.71 12.51
CA ASN A 121 18.67 4.92 12.70
C ASN A 121 17.53 4.72 13.73
N ALA A 122 17.71 3.82 14.70
CA ALA A 122 16.77 3.51 15.78
C ALA A 122 17.04 4.39 17.03
N THR A 123 17.18 5.70 16.83
CA THR A 123 17.52 6.66 17.89
C THR A 123 16.38 7.65 18.15
N GLU A 124 16.11 7.96 19.42
CA GLU A 124 15.20 9.03 19.85
C GLU A 124 15.93 9.98 20.81
N ALA A 125 15.62 11.28 20.74
CA ALA A 125 16.26 12.29 21.59
C ALA A 125 15.93 12.06 23.08
N GLY A 126 16.96 11.94 23.92
CA GLY A 126 16.80 11.65 25.34
C GLY A 126 16.38 10.22 25.66
N ALA A 127 16.43 9.30 24.69
CA ALA A 127 16.10 7.89 24.92
C ALA A 127 17.09 7.22 25.89
N ASN A 128 16.54 6.43 26.81
CA ASN A 128 17.32 5.54 27.67
C ASN A 128 17.61 4.21 26.96
N LEU A 129 18.43 3.35 27.57
CA LEU A 129 18.83 2.08 26.97
C LEU A 129 17.69 1.12 26.68
N SER A 130 16.72 1.02 27.59
CA SER A 130 15.55 0.17 27.38
C SER A 130 14.76 0.61 26.14
N ARG A 131 14.63 1.93 25.95
CA ARG A 131 13.98 2.50 24.77
C ARG A 131 14.77 2.24 23.50
N LEU A 132 16.10 2.36 23.53
CA LEU A 132 16.93 2.04 22.37
C LEU A 132 16.80 0.57 21.95
N ARG A 133 16.79 -0.37 22.90
CA ARG A 133 16.57 -1.80 22.62
C ARG A 133 15.21 -2.04 21.97
N GLU A 134 14.16 -1.42 22.51
CA GLU A 134 12.81 -1.49 21.94
C GLU A 134 12.76 -0.94 20.51
N LEU A 135 13.37 0.23 20.25
CA LEU A 135 13.41 0.85 18.94
C LEU A 135 14.17 -0.01 17.92
N ILE A 136 15.28 -0.61 18.32
CA ILE A 136 16.04 -1.54 17.47
C ILE A 136 15.15 -2.73 17.09
N ILE A 137 14.54 -3.39 18.06
CA ILE A 137 13.68 -4.57 17.81
C ILE A 137 12.51 -4.19 16.89
N LYS A 138 11.87 -3.05 17.14
CA LYS A 138 10.77 -2.54 16.30
C LYS A 138 11.21 -2.30 14.85
N THR A 139 12.38 -1.70 14.66
CA THR A 139 12.95 -1.41 13.33
C THR A 139 13.33 -2.70 12.58
N LEU A 140 13.70 -3.76 13.30
CA LEU A 140 14.01 -5.07 12.70
C LEU A 140 12.77 -5.89 12.35
N GLY A 141 11.62 -5.63 13.01
CA GLY A 141 10.35 -6.30 12.79
C GLY A 141 9.48 -5.72 11.68
N THR A 142 9.80 -4.52 11.19
CA THR A 142 9.17 -3.84 10.04
C THR A 142 9.75 -4.29 8.70
#